data_AF-A0A4S0IV79-F1
#
_entry.id   AF-A0A4S0IV79-F1
#
_cell.length_a   1.000
_cell.length_b   1.000
_cell.length_c   1.000
_cell.angle_alpha   90.00
_cell.angle_beta   90.00
_cell.angle_gamma   90.00
#
_symmetry.space_group_name_H-M   'P 1'
#
loop_
_entity.id
_entity.type
_entity.pdbx_description
1 polymer ?
#
loop_
_entity_poly.entity_id
_entity_poly.type
_entity_poly.pdbx_seq_one_letter_code
_entity_poly.pdbx_strand_id
1 'polypeptide(L)'
;KVIDSSWLTMGEQVRLFEESFARMHGADDCVAVSSCTAALHLILHALGIGPGDEVLVPSLTFVATANSVLYVGATPVFVDIESADLPLMSLAEAEARCTPRTKAIILVHFAGYLANREQW
;
A
#
# COMPACT_ATOMS: atom_id res chain seq x y z
N LYS A 1 -7.08 7.27 -30.30
CA LYS A 1 -5.71 7.54 -29.81
C LYS A 1 -4.93 6.25 -29.50
N VAL A 2 -5.39 5.34 -28.62
CA VAL A 2 -4.71 4.06 -28.33
C VAL A 2 -4.91 3.02 -29.44
N ILE A 3 -6.15 2.79 -29.87
CA ILE A 3 -6.44 1.82 -30.95
C ILE A 3 -5.75 2.24 -32.25
N ASP A 4 -5.82 3.53 -32.60
CA ASP A 4 -5.20 4.08 -33.81
C ASP A 4 -3.67 4.00 -33.79
N SER A 5 -3.04 4.05 -32.61
CA SER A 5 -1.58 3.93 -32.48
C SER A 5 -1.07 2.49 -32.60
N SER A 6 -1.97 1.50 -32.70
CA SER A 6 -1.63 0.07 -32.78
C SER A 6 -0.75 -0.44 -31.62
N TRP A 7 -0.76 0.26 -30.48
CA TRP A 7 0.02 -0.09 -29.29
C TRP A 7 -0.92 -0.26 -28.10
N LEU A 8 -1.24 -1.51 -27.78
CA LEU A 8 -2.35 -1.86 -26.88
C LEU A 8 -1.92 -2.13 -25.42
N THR A 9 -0.63 -2.25 -25.16
CA THR A 9 -0.06 -2.56 -23.84
C THR A 9 0.70 -1.35 -23.27
N MET A 10 1.48 -1.57 -22.21
CA MET A 10 2.40 -0.59 -21.62
C MET A 10 3.21 0.13 -22.71
N GLY A 11 3.14 1.45 -22.74
CA GLY A 11 3.76 2.28 -23.78
C GLY A 11 3.58 3.77 -23.48
N GLU A 12 3.68 4.61 -24.52
CA GLU A 12 3.70 6.07 -24.37
C GLU A 12 2.52 6.64 -23.56
N GLN A 13 1.31 6.09 -23.72
CA GLN A 13 0.15 6.57 -22.97
C GLN A 13 0.25 6.26 -21.47
N VAL A 14 0.92 5.16 -21.09
CA VAL A 14 1.19 4.84 -19.68
C VAL A 14 2.24 5.80 -19.11
N ARG A 15 3.34 6.05 -19.85
CA ARG A 15 4.37 7.02 -19.44
C ARG A 15 3.79 8.41 -19.19
N LEU A 16 2.95 8.89 -20.10
CA LEU A 16 2.27 10.19 -19.94
C LEU A 16 1.32 10.20 -18.74
N PHE A 17 0.64 9.09 -18.48
CA PHE A 17 -0.20 8.94 -17.30
C PHE A 17 0.64 9.00 -16.02
N GLU A 18 1.71 8.22 -15.93
CA GLU A 18 2.65 8.20 -14.80
C GLU A 18 3.18 9.61 -14.49
N GLU A 19 3.67 10.34 -15.50
CA GLU A 19 4.17 11.72 -15.34
C GLU A 19 3.09 12.70 -14.86
N SER A 20 1.87 12.55 -15.36
CA SER A 20 0.73 13.39 -14.93
C SER A 20 0.28 13.07 -13.51
N PHE A 21 0.30 11.78 -13.15
CA PHE A 21 -0.16 11.29 -11.86
C PHE A 21 0.85 11.62 -10.75
N ALA A 22 2.15 11.45 -11.01
CA ALA A 22 3.23 11.87 -10.12
C ALA A 22 3.10 13.36 -9.79
N ARG A 23 2.94 14.20 -10.83
CA ARG A 23 2.77 15.65 -10.69
C ARG A 23 1.51 16.03 -9.90
N MET A 24 0.39 15.34 -10.14
CA MET A 24 -0.86 15.57 -9.42
C MET A 24 -0.71 15.34 -7.91
N HIS A 25 0.12 14.38 -7.51
CA HIS A 25 0.33 14.01 -6.11
C HIS A 25 1.60 14.62 -5.50
N GLY A 26 2.36 15.43 -6.25
CA GLY A 26 3.63 15.99 -5.81
C GLY A 26 4.71 14.93 -5.53
N ALA A 27 4.64 13.78 -6.20
CA ALA A 27 5.64 12.73 -6.12
C ALA A 27 6.72 12.93 -7.21
N ASP A 28 7.94 12.49 -6.93
CA ASP A 28 9.05 12.56 -7.88
C ASP A 28 8.87 11.61 -9.07
N ASP A 29 8.22 10.47 -8.84
CA ASP A 29 7.99 9.42 -9.85
C ASP A 29 6.69 8.65 -9.56
N CYS A 30 6.20 7.92 -10.57
CA CYS A 30 5.02 7.05 -10.48
C CYS A 30 5.19 5.83 -11.40
N VAL A 31 4.84 4.64 -10.90
CA VAL A 31 4.82 3.41 -11.70
C VAL A 31 3.40 2.87 -11.76
N ALA A 32 2.85 2.80 -12.96
CA ALA A 32 1.54 2.25 -13.21
C ALA A 32 1.61 0.72 -13.31
N VAL A 33 0.72 0.06 -12.57
CA VAL A 33 0.61 -1.41 -12.54
C VAL A 33 -0.83 -1.85 -12.74
N SER A 34 -1.05 -3.15 -12.90
CA SER A 34 -2.35 -3.71 -13.26
C SER A 34 -3.42 -3.61 -12.15
N SER A 35 -3.04 -3.41 -10.89
CA SER A 35 -3.96 -3.25 -9.77
C SER A 35 -3.24 -2.72 -8.51
N CYS A 36 -4.00 -2.21 -7.54
CA CYS A 36 -3.46 -1.85 -6.23
C CYS A 36 -2.83 -3.06 -5.50
N THR A 37 -3.39 -4.27 -5.67
CA THR A 37 -2.79 -5.50 -5.13
C THR A 37 -1.39 -5.75 -5.69
N ALA A 38 -1.21 -5.55 -7.00
CA ALA A 38 0.10 -5.64 -7.65
C ALA A 38 1.05 -4.53 -7.17
N ALA A 39 0.53 -3.32 -6.93
CA ALA A 39 1.30 -2.20 -6.40
C ALA A 39 1.83 -2.48 -4.99
N LEU A 40 0.96 -2.90 -4.07
CA LEU A 40 1.36 -3.26 -2.70
C LEU A 40 2.37 -4.39 -2.69
N HIS A 41 2.15 -5.44 -3.49
CA HIS A 41 3.11 -6.53 -3.64
C HIS A 41 4.48 -6.03 -4.13
N LEU A 42 4.50 -5.20 -5.18
CA LEU A 42 5.74 -4.63 -5.73
C LEU A 42 6.45 -3.73 -4.72
N ILE A 43 5.73 -2.92 -3.95
CA ILE A 43 6.29 -2.05 -2.92
C ILE A 43 6.98 -2.90 -1.84
N LEU A 44 6.29 -3.92 -1.30
CA LEU A 44 6.86 -4.78 -0.27
C LEU A 44 8.10 -5.53 -0.78
N HIS A 45 8.05 -6.02 -2.02
CA HIS A 45 9.18 -6.67 -2.66
C HIS A 45 10.37 -5.72 -2.86
N ALA A 46 10.12 -4.48 -3.30
CA ALA A 46 11.14 -3.45 -3.49
C ALA A 46 11.78 -2.99 -2.15
N LEU A 47 11.01 -3.03 -1.06
CA LEU A 47 11.50 -2.79 0.30
C LEU A 47 12.31 -3.97 0.87
N GLY A 48 12.39 -5.10 0.16
CA GLY A 48 13.10 -6.29 0.61
C GLY A 48 12.40 -7.04 1.74
N ILE A 49 11.10 -6.81 1.95
CA ILE A 49 10.30 -7.50 2.97
C ILE A 49 10.08 -8.94 2.54
N GLY A 50 10.27 -9.89 3.47
CA GLY A 50 10.15 -11.30 3.14
C GLY A 50 9.95 -12.24 4.34
N PRO A 51 10.29 -13.53 4.19
CA PRO A 51 10.13 -14.53 5.24
C PRO A 51 10.81 -14.14 6.56
N GLY A 52 10.05 -14.20 7.65
CA GLY A 52 10.52 -13.80 8.98
C GLY A 52 10.24 -12.34 9.34
N ASP A 53 9.84 -11.51 8.39
CA ASP A 53 9.39 -10.13 8.68
C ASP A 53 7.90 -10.10 9.05
N GLU A 54 7.55 -9.10 9.84
CA GLU A 54 6.18 -8.75 10.20
C GLU A 54 5.79 -7.40 9.58
N VAL A 55 4.57 -7.31 9.07
CA VAL A 55 4.00 -6.05 8.55
C VAL A 55 2.68 -5.79 9.27
N LEU A 56 2.57 -4.63 9.91
CA LEU A 56 1.33 -4.24 10.57
C LEU A 56 0.29 -3.82 9.52
N VAL A 57 -0.93 -4.34 9.64
CA VAL A 57 -2.06 -4.06 8.74
C VAL A 57 -3.35 -3.87 9.55
N PRO A 58 -4.31 -3.06 9.10
CA PRO A 58 -5.52 -2.83 9.89
C PRO A 58 -6.42 -4.06 9.80
N SER A 59 -7.10 -4.40 10.90
CA SER A 59 -8.13 -5.45 10.96
C SER A 59 -9.31 -5.10 10.03
N LEU A 60 -9.67 -3.82 9.98
CA LEU A 60 -10.68 -3.26 9.09
C LEU A 60 -10.04 -2.78 7.79
N THR A 61 -9.97 -3.65 6.80
CA THR A 61 -9.41 -3.33 5.48
C THR A 61 -9.96 -4.25 4.37
N PHE A 62 -9.62 -3.96 3.12
CA PHE A 62 -9.80 -4.91 2.03
C PHE A 62 -8.69 -5.98 2.04
N VAL A 63 -9.04 -7.23 1.73
CA VAL A 63 -8.15 -8.40 1.87
C VAL A 63 -6.82 -8.27 1.12
N ALA A 64 -6.77 -7.49 0.04
CA ALA A 64 -5.53 -7.25 -0.71
C ALA A 64 -4.39 -6.70 0.16
N THR A 65 -4.71 -5.91 1.19
CA THR A 65 -3.73 -5.36 2.13
C THR A 65 -2.93 -6.46 2.80
N ALA A 66 -3.60 -7.42 3.46
CA ALA A 66 -2.94 -8.54 4.12
C ALA A 66 -2.36 -9.55 3.12
N ASN A 67 -3.04 -9.80 2.01
CA ASN A 67 -2.55 -10.73 0.99
C ASN A 67 -1.23 -10.27 0.36
N SER A 68 -1.03 -8.95 0.18
CA SER A 68 0.23 -8.43 -0.35
C SER A 68 1.43 -8.80 0.53
N VAL A 69 1.24 -8.82 1.86
CA VAL A 69 2.25 -9.25 2.84
C VAL A 69 2.55 -10.73 2.70
N LEU A 70 1.50 -11.55 2.54
CA LEU A 70 1.64 -13.00 2.34
C LEU A 70 2.34 -13.34 1.02
N TYR A 71 2.13 -12.55 -0.05
CA TYR A 71 2.75 -12.79 -1.35
C TYR A 71 4.28 -12.65 -1.32
N VAL A 72 4.83 -11.81 -0.44
CA VAL A 72 6.29 -11.73 -0.22
C VAL A 72 6.79 -12.74 0.82
N GLY A 73 5.91 -13.54 1.42
CA GLY A 73 6.25 -14.54 2.44
C GLY A 73 6.40 -13.97 3.87
N ALA A 74 6.07 -12.70 4.08
CA ALA A 74 6.06 -12.06 5.40
C ALA A 74 4.77 -12.40 6.16
N THR A 75 4.73 -12.03 7.45
CA THR A 75 3.56 -12.27 8.32
C THR A 75 2.75 -10.98 8.52
N PRO A 76 1.47 -10.92 8.10
CA PRO A 76 0.62 -9.79 8.45
C PRO A 76 0.26 -9.85 9.95
N VAL A 77 0.49 -8.76 10.66
CA VAL A 77 0.09 -8.59 12.05
C VAL A 77 -1.07 -7.60 12.09
N PHE A 78 -2.25 -8.09 12.44
CA PHE A 78 -3.46 -7.26 12.47
C PHE A 78 -3.45 -6.33 13.68
N VAL A 79 -3.80 -5.07 13.41
CA VAL A 79 -4.01 -4.00 14.40
C VAL A 79 -5.44 -3.51 14.26
N ASP A 80 -6.15 -3.36 15.37
CA ASP A 80 -7.52 -2.89 15.39
C ASP A 80 -7.62 -1.40 15.05
N ILE A 81 -8.86 -0.95 14.82
CA ILE A 81 -9.16 0.46 14.59
C ILE A 81 -9.19 1.25 15.89
N GLU A 82 -8.99 2.57 15.81
CA GLU A 82 -9.07 3.48 16.95
C GLU A 82 -10.48 3.47 17.57
N SER A 83 -11.52 3.55 16.73
CA SER A 83 -12.92 3.36 17.16
C SER A 83 -13.86 3.22 15.95
N ALA A 84 -15.14 2.98 16.21
CA ALA A 84 -16.17 3.04 15.16
C ALA A 84 -16.33 4.45 14.55
N ASP A 85 -16.04 5.50 15.32
CA ASP A 85 -16.12 6.91 14.85
C ASP A 85 -14.86 7.33 14.09
N LEU A 86 -13.72 6.70 14.37
CA LEU A 86 -12.46 6.87 13.66
C LEU A 86 -11.96 5.51 13.17
N PRO A 87 -12.46 5.01 12.02
CA PRO A 87 -12.20 3.66 11.51
C PRO A 87 -10.82 3.54 10.83
N LEU A 88 -9.80 4.12 11.46
CA LEU A 88 -8.40 4.05 11.08
C LEU A 88 -7.63 3.23 12.11
N MET A 89 -6.50 2.65 11.70
CA MET A 89 -5.65 1.84 12.59
C MET A 89 -5.29 2.59 13.88
N SER A 90 -5.40 1.94 15.03
CA SER A 90 -5.01 2.53 16.31
C SER A 90 -3.49 2.61 16.44
N LEU A 91 -2.97 3.81 16.72
CA LEU A 91 -1.54 4.03 16.92
C LEU A 91 -1.04 3.31 18.19
N ALA A 92 -1.82 3.37 19.27
CA ALA A 92 -1.46 2.75 20.54
C ALA A 92 -1.41 1.21 20.43
N GLU A 93 -2.36 0.60 19.72
CA GLU A 93 -2.28 -0.84 19.48
C GLU A 93 -1.14 -1.19 18.53
N ALA A 94 -0.91 -0.41 17.48
CA ALA A 94 0.23 -0.65 16.59
C ALA A 94 1.57 -0.64 17.35
N GLU A 95 1.78 0.33 18.23
CA GLU A 95 2.97 0.40 19.10
C GLU A 95 3.09 -0.86 19.98
N ALA A 96 1.99 -1.31 20.59
CA ALA A 96 1.98 -2.53 21.41
C ALA A 96 2.22 -3.82 20.62
N ARG A 97 1.94 -3.82 19.31
CA ARG A 97 2.12 -4.95 18.39
C ARG A 97 3.49 -4.99 17.73
N CYS A 98 4.25 -3.89 17.76
CA CYS A 98 5.59 -3.82 17.22
C CYS A 98 6.53 -4.83 17.91
N THR A 99 7.28 -5.57 17.12
CA THR A 99 8.32 -6.50 17.56
C THR A 99 9.63 -6.21 16.81
N PRO A 100 10.76 -6.83 17.19
CA PRO A 100 12.00 -6.73 16.41
C PRO A 100 11.88 -7.22 14.94
N ARG A 101 10.82 -7.98 14.62
CA ARG A 101 10.52 -8.46 13.26
C ARG A 101 9.65 -7.47 12.47
N THR A 102 9.04 -6.48 13.10
CA THR A 102 8.20 -5.49 12.40
C THR A 102 9.06 -4.64 11.47
N LYS A 103 8.80 -4.70 10.16
CA LYS A 103 9.57 -3.96 9.13
C LYS A 103 8.78 -2.87 8.44
N ALA A 104 7.46 -2.96 8.42
CA ALA A 104 6.61 -1.98 7.77
C ALA A 104 5.22 -1.92 8.39
N ILE A 105 4.50 -0.86 8.06
CA ILE A 105 3.10 -0.64 8.40
C ILE A 105 2.39 -0.24 7.11
N ILE A 106 1.25 -0.87 6.81
CA ILE A 106 0.41 -0.47 5.67
C ILE A 106 -0.79 0.28 6.21
N LEU A 107 -0.76 1.60 6.08
CA LEU A 107 -1.91 2.45 6.42
C LEU A 107 -2.97 2.36 5.34
N VAL A 108 -4.23 2.43 5.77
CA VAL A 108 -5.40 2.40 4.88
C VAL A 108 -6.22 3.65 5.14
N HIS A 109 -6.43 4.44 4.09
CA HIS A 109 -7.33 5.59 4.11
C HIS A 109 -8.78 5.12 3.97
N PHE A 110 -9.29 4.46 5.02
CA PHE A 110 -10.54 3.71 4.98
C PHE A 110 -11.72 4.64 4.64
N ALA A 111 -12.52 4.27 3.65
CA ALA A 111 -13.66 5.06 3.17
C ALA A 111 -13.33 6.54 2.85
N GLY A 112 -12.08 6.87 2.53
CA GLY A 112 -11.62 8.24 2.26
C GLY A 112 -11.21 9.03 3.50
N TYR A 113 -11.29 8.45 4.70
CA TYR A 113 -10.70 9.04 5.90
C TYR A 113 -9.18 8.96 5.78
N LEU A 114 -8.53 10.11 5.65
CA LEU A 114 -7.09 10.17 5.50
C LEU A 114 -6.40 9.85 6.83
N ALA A 115 -5.47 8.90 6.76
CA ALA A 115 -4.57 8.64 7.86
C ALA A 115 -3.50 9.72 7.86
N ASN A 116 -3.22 10.30 9.03
CA ASN A 116 -2.19 11.32 9.17
C ASN A 116 -0.81 10.67 9.19
N ARG A 117 -0.11 10.70 8.06
CA ARG A 117 1.23 10.12 7.93
C ARG A 117 2.25 10.73 8.90
N GLU A 118 2.09 11.98 9.35
CA GLU A 118 3.05 12.60 10.28
C GLU A 118 2.96 12.01 11.70
N GLN A 119 1.88 11.30 12.03
CA GLN A 119 1.70 10.63 13.32
C GLN A 119 2.33 9.23 13.37
N TRP A 120 2.78 8.69 12.22
CA TRP A 120 3.30 7.34 12.05
C TRP A 120 4.78 7.38 11.62
#